data_AF-A0A091RRY8-F1
#
_entry.id   AF-A0A091RRY8-F1
#
_cell.length_a   1.000
_cell.length_b   1.000
_cell.length_c   1.000
_cell.angle_alpha   90.00
_cell.angle_beta   90.00
_cell.angle_gamma   90.00
#
_symmetry.space_group_name_H-M   'P 1'
#
loop_
_entity.id
_entity.type
_entity.pdbx_description
1 polymer ?
#
loop_
_entity_poly.entity_id
_entity_poly.type
_entity_poly.pdbx_seq_one_letter_code
_entity_poly.pdbx_strand_id
1 'polypeptide(L)'
;ISYAGCAAQVFVCFFCSSAEFYLLTIMSYNRYVAICKPLHYGTLLGSRTCVHTAAAAWGSGFLTALLHTVNTFSLPLCRGNAVEQFFCEIPQIVKL
;
A
#
# COMPACT_ATOMS: atom_id res chain seq x y z
N ILE A 1 -8.26 13.12 -18.03
CA ILE A 1 -7.10 12.70 -17.22
C ILE A 1 -6.14 11.95 -18.15
N SER A 2 -4.84 12.24 -18.14
CA SER A 2 -3.88 11.49 -18.97
C SER A 2 -3.70 10.06 -18.44
N TYR A 3 -3.24 9.12 -19.27
CA TYR A 3 -2.94 7.74 -18.85
C TYR A 3 -1.99 7.71 -17.63
N ALA A 4 -0.96 8.56 -17.64
CA ALA A 4 -0.05 8.74 -16.52
C ALA A 4 -0.73 9.31 -15.27
N GLY A 5 -1.71 10.22 -15.43
CA GLY A 5 -2.48 10.76 -14.31
C GLY A 5 -3.40 9.71 -13.65
N CYS A 6 -4.00 8.83 -14.44
CA CYS A 6 -4.79 7.70 -13.93
C CYS A 6 -3.90 6.70 -13.18
N ALA A 7 -2.74 6.35 -13.75
CA ALA A 7 -1.77 5.47 -13.10
C ALA A 7 -1.25 6.06 -11.77
N ALA A 8 -0.98 7.36 -11.73
CA ALA A 8 -0.57 8.05 -10.50
C ALA A 8 -1.66 8.02 -9.43
N GLN A 9 -2.93 8.24 -9.79
CA GLN A 9 -4.05 8.19 -8.83
C GLN A 9 -4.21 6.79 -8.22
N VAL A 10 -4.20 5.76 -9.06
CA VAL A 10 -4.30 4.36 -8.60
C VAL A 10 -3.12 4.01 -7.69
N PHE A 11 -1.90 4.37 -8.08
CA PHE A 11 -0.70 4.15 -7.29
C PHE A 11 -0.80 4.81 -5.91
N VAL A 12 -1.19 6.09 -5.84
CA VAL A 12 -1.30 6.83 -4.57
C VAL A 12 -2.37 6.22 -3.66
N CYS A 13 -3.53 5.82 -4.20
CA CYS A 13 -4.56 5.15 -3.41
C CYS A 13 -4.05 3.83 -2.79
N PHE A 14 -3.47 2.94 -3.60
CA PHE A 14 -2.92 1.67 -3.10
C PHE A 14 -1.77 1.89 -2.12
N PHE A 15 -0.92 2.89 -2.34
CA PHE A 15 0.17 3.24 -1.44
C PHE A 15 -0.35 3.70 -0.07
N CYS A 16 -1.29 4.65 -0.04
CA CYS A 16 -1.88 5.11 1.22
C CYS A 16 -2.58 3.98 1.97
N SER A 17 -3.44 3.19 1.30
CA SER A 17 -4.15 2.09 1.97
C SER A 17 -3.22 1.02 2.52
N SER A 18 -2.18 0.64 1.77
CA SER A 18 -1.19 -0.34 2.24
C SER A 18 -0.34 0.21 3.38
N ALA A 19 0.10 1.46 3.30
CA ALA A 19 0.85 2.11 4.37
C ALA A 19 0.04 2.17 5.68
N GLU A 20 -1.24 2.57 5.61
CA GLU A 20 -2.14 2.57 6.76
C GLU A 20 -2.31 1.17 7.36
N PHE A 21 -2.53 0.16 6.51
CA PHE A 21 -2.66 -1.23 6.94
C PHE A 21 -1.40 -1.73 7.67
N TYR A 22 -0.21 -1.46 7.13
CA TYR A 22 1.05 -1.87 7.77
C TYR A 22 1.30 -1.11 9.07
N LEU A 23 1.03 0.19 9.12
CA LEU A 23 1.16 0.98 10.35
C LEU A 23 0.21 0.51 11.45
N LEU A 24 -1.06 0.27 11.12
CA LEU A 24 -2.05 -0.28 12.06
C LEU A 24 -1.62 -1.66 12.57
N THR A 25 -1.10 -2.52 11.69
CA THR A 25 -0.57 -3.84 12.06
C THR A 25 0.62 -3.72 13.01
N ILE A 26 1.56 -2.81 12.75
CA ILE A 26 2.71 -2.58 13.63
C ILE A 26 2.24 -2.03 14.99
N MET A 27 1.29 -1.10 15.00
CA MET A 27 0.75 -0.55 16.25
C MET A 27 0.03 -1.60 17.09
N SER A 28 -0.80 -2.45 16.47
CA SER A 28 -1.49 -3.54 17.16
C SER A 28 -0.50 -4.60 17.67
N TYR A 29 0.50 -4.96 16.87
CA TYR A 29 1.58 -5.85 17.27
C TYR A 29 2.38 -5.28 18.46
N ASN A 30 2.72 -3.99 18.43
CA ASN A 30 3.40 -3.34 19.54
C ASN A 30 2.56 -3.40 20.82
N ARG A 31 1.24 -3.20 20.75
CA ARG A 31 0.35 -3.34 21.91
C ARG A 31 0.31 -4.79 22.43
N TYR A 32 0.27 -5.77 21.54
CA TYR A 32 0.33 -7.18 21.89
C TYR A 32 1.63 -7.53 22.64
N VAL A 33 2.80 -7.13 22.10
CA VAL A 33 4.10 -7.40 22.73
C VAL A 33 4.23 -6.68 24.08
N ALA A 34 3.70 -5.46 24.21
CA ALA A 34 3.70 -4.74 25.48
C ALA A 34 2.96 -5.50 26.59
N ILE A 35 1.85 -6.17 26.26
CA ILE A 35 1.05 -6.95 27.22
C ILE A 35 1.70 -8.31 27.50
N CYS A 36 2.13 -9.03 26.46
CA CYS A 36 2.65 -10.39 26.60
C CYS A 36 4.11 -10.46 27.09
N LYS A 37 4.92 -9.41 26.89
CA LYS A 37 6.36 -9.37 27.19
C LYS A 37 6.83 -8.01 27.76
N PRO A 38 6.26 -7.53 28.89
CA PRO A 38 6.53 -6.20 29.41
C PRO A 38 8.02 -5.94 29.73
N LEU A 39 8.76 -6.95 30.21
CA LEU A 39 10.18 -6.81 30.58
C LEU A 39 11.12 -6.61 29.38
N HIS A 40 10.77 -7.13 28.19
CA HIS A 40 11.56 -6.98 26.96
C HIS A 40 11.07 -5.86 26.05
N TYR A 41 9.86 -5.35 26.28
CA TYR A 41 9.28 -4.27 25.48
C TYR A 41 10.09 -2.97 25.58
N GLY A 42 10.61 -2.65 26.76
CA GLY A 42 11.41 -1.44 26.99
C GLY A 42 12.75 -1.42 26.23
N THR A 43 13.36 -2.59 25.99
CA THR A 43 14.58 -2.71 25.18
C THR A 43 14.29 -2.83 23.68
N LEU A 44 13.12 -3.35 23.30
CA LEU A 44 12.70 -3.46 21.89
C LEU A 44 12.22 -2.12 21.29
N LEU A 45 11.51 -1.30 22.08
CA LEU A 45 10.81 -0.11 21.61
C LEU A 45 11.67 1.17 21.75
N GLY A 46 12.88 1.16 21.20
CA GLY A 46 13.70 2.36 21.08
C GLY A 46 13.24 3.26 19.92
N SER A 47 13.58 4.56 19.98
CA SER A 47 13.32 5.53 18.89
C SER A 47 13.85 5.04 17.53
N ARG A 48 15.01 4.36 17.52
CA ARG A 48 15.60 3.77 16.31
C ARG A 48 14.74 2.65 15.72
N THR A 49 14.17 1.80 16.55
CA THR A 49 13.28 0.71 16.10
C THR A 49 12.01 1.28 15.47
N CYS A 50 11.46 2.37 16.01
CA CYS A 50 10.29 3.05 15.46
C CYS A 50 10.56 3.64 14.07
N VAL A 51 11.72 4.27 13.85
CA VAL A 51 12.11 4.78 12.53
C VAL A 51 12.30 3.61 11.54
N HIS A 52 12.93 2.52 11.98
CA HIS A 52 13.16 1.37 11.11
C HIS A 52 11.86 0.67 10.71
N THR A 53 10.92 0.48 11.64
CA THR A 53 9.61 -0.12 11.34
C THR A 53 8.75 0.78 10.47
N ALA A 54 8.79 2.10 10.67
CA ALA A 54 8.13 3.05 9.78
C ALA A 54 8.72 3.00 8.36
N ALA A 55 10.04 2.99 8.22
CA ALA A 55 10.72 2.86 6.93
C ALA A 55 10.37 1.53 6.24
N ALA A 56 10.33 0.43 6.99
CA ALA A 56 9.92 -0.87 6.48
C ALA A 56 8.47 -0.88 6.00
N ALA A 57 7.54 -0.29 6.76
CA ALA A 57 6.12 -0.17 6.40
C ALA A 57 5.91 0.67 5.14
N TRP A 58 6.65 1.78 5.02
CA TRP A 58 6.62 2.63 3.82
C TRP A 58 7.21 1.91 2.62
N GLY A 59 8.34 1.22 2.79
CA GLY A 59 8.97 0.43 1.74
C GLY A 59 8.08 -0.72 1.24
N SER A 60 7.44 -1.46 2.16
CA SER A 60 6.51 -2.53 1.80
C SER A 60 5.25 -1.99 1.12
N GLY A 61 4.69 -0.88 1.61
CA GLY A 61 3.55 -0.21 0.97
C GLY A 61 3.89 0.26 -0.44
N PHE A 62 5.07 0.85 -0.63
CA PHE A 62 5.55 1.31 -1.94
C PHE A 62 5.70 0.14 -2.92
N LEU A 63 6.34 -0.95 -2.50
CA LEU A 63 6.54 -2.13 -3.35
C LEU A 63 5.19 -2.77 -3.72
N THR A 64 4.28 -2.93 -2.77
CA THR A 64 2.95 -3.48 -3.01
C THR A 64 2.15 -2.60 -3.97
N ALA A 65 2.15 -1.28 -3.76
CA ALA A 65 1.46 -0.35 -4.66
C ALA A 65 2.07 -0.33 -6.07
N LEU A 66 3.40 -0.40 -6.18
CA LEU A 66 4.10 -0.45 -7.45
C LEU A 66 3.78 -1.76 -8.18
N LEU A 67 3.86 -2.91 -7.51
CA LEU A 67 3.54 -4.20 -8.11
C LEU A 67 2.08 -4.26 -8.58
N HIS A 68 1.13 -3.78 -7.77
CA HIS A 68 -0.28 -3.72 -8.17
C HIS A 68 -0.50 -2.80 -9.37
N THR A 69 0.09 -1.60 -9.35
CA THR A 69 -0.02 -0.64 -10.44
C THR A 69 0.61 -1.20 -11.72
N VAL A 70 1.87 -1.65 -11.65
CA VAL A 70 2.58 -2.21 -12.80
C VAL A 70 1.84 -3.43 -13.34
N ASN A 71 1.36 -4.35 -12.51
CA ASN A 71 0.62 -5.52 -12.99
C ASN A 71 -0.67 -5.09 -13.70
N THR A 72 -1.48 -4.22 -13.07
CA THR A 72 -2.74 -3.72 -13.67
C THR A 72 -2.52 -2.98 -14.99
N PHE A 73 -1.43 -2.21 -15.13
CA PHE A 73 -1.14 -1.43 -16.33
C PHE A 73 -0.25 -2.16 -17.36
N SER A 74 0.41 -3.26 -16.98
CA SER A 74 1.25 -4.09 -17.88
C SER A 74 0.48 -5.25 -18.52
N LEU A 75 -0.69 -5.62 -17.99
CA LEU A 75 -1.62 -6.49 -18.69
C LEU A 75 -2.08 -5.79 -19.98
N PRO A 76 -1.86 -6.41 -21.17
CA PRO A 76 -2.08 -5.73 -22.44
C PRO A 76 -3.58 -5.51 -22.62
N LEU A 77 -4.02 -4.26 -22.46
CA LEU A 77 -5.31 -3.79 -22.99
C LEU A 77 -5.25 -3.83 -24.52
N CYS A 78 -5.39 -5.02 -25.08
CA CYS A 78 -5.74 -5.25 -26.48
C CYS A 78 -7.19 -4.81 -26.73
N ARG A 79 -7.49 -3.51 -26.61
CA ARG A 79 -8.55 -2.80 -27.36
C ARG A 79 -8.67 -1.36 -26.88
N GLY A 80 -8.20 -0.43 -27.71
CA GLY A 80 -8.78 0.91 -27.83
C GLY A 80 -8.46 1.88 -26.70
N ASN A 81 -7.63 2.87 -27.03
CA ASN A 81 -7.30 4.03 -26.21
C ASN A 81 -8.50 4.97 -26.00
N ALA A 82 -9.54 4.55 -25.26
CA ALA A 82 -10.64 5.41 -24.86
C ALA A 82 -11.01 5.15 -23.40
N VAL A 83 -10.30 5.81 -22.49
CA VAL A 83 -10.65 5.88 -21.06
C VAL A 83 -11.74 6.95 -20.91
N GLU A 84 -12.96 6.60 -21.29
CA GLU A 84 -14.18 7.41 -21.10
C GLU A 84 -14.78 7.16 -19.70
N GLN A 85 -14.03 7.50 -18.64
CA GLN A 85 -14.62 7.54 -17.29
C GLN A 85 -13.88 8.53 -16.40
N PHE A 86 -14.62 9.52 -15.89
CA PHE A 86 -14.13 10.65 -15.07
C PHE A 86 -13.53 10.22 -13.71
N PHE A 87 -13.67 8.95 -13.34
CA PHE A 87 -13.00 8.26 -12.25
C PHE A 87 -12.58 6.87 -12.77
N CYS A 88 -11.42 6.35 -12.35
CA CYS A 88 -11.03 4.96 -12.64
C CYS A 88 -11.93 4.00 -11.83
N GLU A 89 -13.14 3.77 -12.31
CA GLU A 89 -14.10 2.83 -11.74
C GLU A 89 -13.61 1.39 -12.03
N ILE A 90 -13.50 0.57 -10.99
CA ILE A 90 -13.00 -0.81 -11.03
C ILE A 90 -13.95 -1.86 -11.70
N PRO A 91 -15.24 -1.65 -12.05
CA PRO A 91 -16.14 -2.80 -12.21
C PRO A 91 -16.10 -3.49 -13.58
N GLN A 92 -15.20 -3.16 -14.51
CA GLN A 92 -15.16 -3.84 -15.82
C GLN A 92 -14.16 -5.00 -15.91
N ILE A 93 -13.27 -5.21 -14.91
CA ILE A 93 -12.36 -6.37 -14.89
C ILE A 93 -13.05 -7.65 -14.32
N VAL A 94 -14.25 -7.52 -13.73
CA VAL A 94 -15.06 -8.67 -13.25
C VAL A 94 -16.23 -8.95 -14.21
N LYS A 95 -15.99 -8.87 -15.52
CA LYS A 95 -16.87 -9.44 -16.55
C LYS A 95 -16.04 -9.94 -17.74
N LEU A 96 -15.28 -11.02 -17.52
CA LEU A 96 -15.41 -12.28 -18.26
C LEU A 96 -14.64 -13.40 -17.54
#